data_AF-A0A5P0ZKH6-F1
#
_entry.id   AF-A0A5P0ZKH6-F1
#
_cell.length_a   1.000
_cell.length_b   1.000
_cell.length_c   1.000
_cell.angle_alpha   90.00
_cell.angle_beta   90.00
_cell.angle_gamma   90.00
#
_symmetry.space_group_name_H-M   'P 1'
#
loop_
_entity.id
_entity.type
_entity.pdbx_description
1 polymer ?
#
loop_
_entity_poly.entity_id
_entity_poly.type
_entity_poly.pdbx_seq_one_letter_code
_entity_poly.pdbx_strand_id
1 'polypeptide(L)'
;MKKLIKVTTLLGAAVLGLSTAGVGVVNAASFTPGVGSDEDTVSGTTTAKVGLEQDPDNNKITLNSAPDIDFGVLKIGKAISGQEATTVSDTVKVSNPGIDSGWSVLVQTGSFDGTATAGGAATLKGVVLHFTPGTVTADSENAGDLPIGTKVDSNGEAQPILGAVAGTGIGDFTQKHETSDVTIDIPQGNVAGTYQANLTWTLSNAPS
;
A
#
# COMPACT_ATOMS: atom_id res chain seq x y z
N MET A 1 14.42 80.01 -2.48
CA MET A 1 15.27 79.10 -3.28
C MET A 1 14.75 77.68 -3.08
N LYS A 2 14.24 77.06 -4.15
CA LYS A 2 13.43 75.83 -4.15
C LYS A 2 14.32 74.61 -3.88
N LYS A 3 13.97 73.75 -2.91
CA LYS A 3 14.57 72.40 -2.79
C LYS A 3 13.74 71.43 -3.63
N LEU A 4 14.39 70.82 -4.62
CA LEU A 4 13.81 69.82 -5.53
C LEU A 4 13.41 68.56 -4.76
N ILE A 5 12.12 68.21 -4.83
CA ILE A 5 11.62 66.87 -4.56
C ILE A 5 11.83 66.06 -5.84
N LYS A 6 12.66 65.01 -5.78
CA LYS A 6 12.74 64.00 -6.86
C LYS A 6 11.69 62.93 -6.56
N VAL A 7 10.50 63.09 -7.14
CA VAL A 7 9.56 61.98 -7.31
C VAL A 7 10.00 61.23 -8.56
N THR A 8 10.55 60.03 -8.39
CA THR A 8 10.90 59.17 -9.53
C THR A 8 9.77 58.16 -9.70
N THR A 9 8.93 58.41 -10.69
CA THR A 9 7.96 57.49 -11.28
C THR A 9 8.69 56.30 -11.87
N LEU A 10 8.31 55.06 -11.53
CA LEU A 10 8.69 53.88 -12.31
C LEU A 10 7.45 53.22 -12.90
N LEU A 11 7.58 52.94 -14.20
CA LEU A 11 6.59 52.54 -15.17
C LEU A 11 5.84 51.26 -14.81
N GLY A 12 4.51 51.29 -15.01
CA GLY A 12 3.70 50.10 -15.18
C GLY A 12 4.00 49.42 -16.51
N ALA A 13 4.31 48.13 -16.46
CA ALA A 13 4.36 47.27 -17.63
C ALA A 13 3.03 46.50 -17.73
N ALA A 14 2.19 46.86 -18.70
CA ALA A 14 1.04 46.07 -19.10
C ALA A 14 1.54 44.91 -20.00
N VAL A 15 1.45 43.67 -19.51
CA VAL A 15 1.73 42.47 -20.30
C VAL A 15 0.41 42.01 -20.94
N LEU A 16 0.33 42.16 -22.25
CA LEU A 16 -0.74 41.62 -23.10
C LEU A 16 -0.63 40.10 -23.16
N GLY A 17 -1.71 39.40 -22.82
CA GLY A 17 -1.78 37.95 -22.80
C GLY A 17 -1.85 37.33 -24.20
N LEU A 18 -1.06 36.28 -24.41
CA LEU A 18 -1.33 35.23 -25.39
C LEU A 18 -1.53 33.90 -24.65
N SER A 19 -2.72 33.34 -24.83
CA SER A 19 -3.17 32.05 -24.30
C SER A 19 -2.61 30.89 -25.12
N THR A 20 -1.82 30.03 -24.49
CA THR A 20 -1.78 28.60 -24.77
C THR A 20 -1.66 27.87 -23.42
N ALA A 21 -2.41 26.77 -23.29
CA ALA A 21 -2.70 26.11 -22.02
C ALA A 21 -1.43 25.75 -21.21
N GLY A 22 -1.51 25.97 -19.89
CA GLY A 22 -0.69 25.24 -18.91
C GLY A 22 0.54 25.94 -18.31
N VAL A 23 1.03 27.05 -18.86
CA VAL A 23 2.21 27.74 -18.27
C VAL A 23 1.73 28.80 -17.29
N GLY A 24 1.75 28.47 -15.99
CA GLY A 24 1.41 29.43 -14.94
C GLY A 24 2.30 30.66 -15.01
N VAL A 25 1.70 31.85 -15.08
CA VAL A 25 2.39 33.14 -14.88
C VAL A 25 3.21 33.08 -13.59
N VAL A 26 4.53 33.28 -13.73
CA VAL A 26 5.45 33.48 -12.61
C VAL A 26 5.49 34.98 -12.32
N ASN A 27 4.93 35.40 -11.20
CA ASN A 27 5.11 36.78 -10.74
C ASN A 27 6.50 36.88 -10.09
N ALA A 28 7.28 37.90 -10.47
CA ALA A 28 8.49 38.25 -9.76
C ALA A 28 8.13 38.67 -8.32
N ALA A 29 8.85 38.15 -7.32
CA ALA A 29 8.62 38.55 -5.94
C ALA A 29 8.93 40.03 -5.72
N SER A 30 8.06 40.71 -5.00
CA SER A 30 8.33 42.02 -4.43
C SER A 30 8.89 41.85 -3.02
N PHE A 31 9.93 42.62 -2.71
CA PHE A 31 10.56 42.66 -1.39
C PHE A 31 10.24 44.01 -0.75
N THR A 32 9.75 44.00 0.49
CA THR A 32 9.45 45.23 1.23
C THR A 32 10.62 45.54 2.16
N PRO A 33 11.31 46.68 2.02
CA PRO A 33 12.35 47.08 2.96
C PRO A 33 11.78 47.29 4.37
N GLY A 34 12.50 46.86 5.42
CA GLY A 34 12.16 47.19 6.80
C GLY A 34 12.25 48.71 7.05
N VAL A 35 11.28 49.28 7.77
CA VAL A 35 11.29 50.70 8.16
C VAL A 35 11.53 50.84 9.66
N GLY A 36 12.80 50.94 10.06
CA GLY A 36 13.21 51.08 11.46
C GLY A 36 14.74 51.15 11.61
N SER A 37 15.23 51.71 12.72
CA SER A 37 16.65 51.97 12.96
C SER A 37 17.50 50.76 13.34
N ASP A 38 16.93 49.54 13.33
CA ASP A 38 17.61 48.29 13.70
C ASP A 38 17.33 47.10 12.74
N GLU A 39 16.85 47.34 11.50
CA GLU A 39 16.45 46.23 10.61
C GLU A 39 17.18 46.23 9.25
N ASP A 40 18.30 45.51 9.18
CA ASP A 40 18.94 45.06 7.92
C ASP A 40 18.22 43.84 7.30
N THR A 41 17.11 43.39 7.89
CA THR A 41 16.37 42.22 7.40
C THR A 41 15.28 42.62 6.42
N VAL A 42 15.44 42.24 5.16
CA VAL A 42 14.43 42.39 4.09
C VAL A 42 13.89 41.00 3.74
N SER A 43 12.58 40.80 3.86
CA SER A 43 11.91 39.53 3.49
C SER A 43 10.93 39.72 2.31
N GLY A 44 10.81 38.71 1.47
CA GLY A 44 9.83 38.62 0.39
C GLY A 44 9.57 37.16 0.02
N THR A 45 8.45 36.87 -0.63
CA THR A 45 8.01 35.50 -0.96
C THR A 45 7.90 35.32 -2.47
N THR A 46 8.49 34.25 -3.00
CA THR A 46 8.27 33.74 -4.37
C THR A 46 7.41 32.48 -4.33
N THR A 47 6.96 31.98 -5.49
CA THR A 47 6.21 30.72 -5.60
C THR A 47 6.91 29.76 -6.55
N ALA A 48 7.11 28.51 -6.12
CA ALA A 48 7.44 27.38 -6.99
C ALA A 48 6.16 26.63 -7.36
N LYS A 49 6.03 26.21 -8.63
CA LYS A 49 4.87 25.45 -9.13
C LYS A 49 5.35 24.15 -9.77
N VAL A 50 4.64 23.06 -9.50
CA VAL A 50 4.83 21.75 -10.13
C VAL A 50 3.45 21.17 -10.44
N GLY A 51 3.33 20.48 -11.57
CA GLY A 51 2.18 19.66 -11.92
C GLY A 51 2.64 18.22 -12.11
N LEU A 52 1.81 17.26 -11.70
CA LEU A 52 2.07 15.83 -11.86
C LEU A 52 0.95 15.24 -12.71
N GLU A 53 1.32 14.33 -13.60
CA GLU A 53 0.39 13.57 -14.44
C GLU A 53 0.65 12.08 -14.23
N GLN A 54 -0.39 11.24 -14.32
CA GLN A 54 -0.23 9.79 -14.23
C GLN A 54 0.45 9.27 -15.50
N ASP A 55 1.48 8.44 -15.33
CA ASP A 55 2.10 7.72 -16.43
C ASP A 55 1.08 6.79 -17.10
N PRO A 56 0.78 6.91 -18.40
CA PRO A 56 -0.19 6.06 -19.08
C PRO A 56 0.21 4.57 -19.11
N ASP A 57 1.50 4.26 -19.02
CA ASP A 57 2.02 2.89 -19.02
C ASP A 57 2.11 2.31 -17.59
N ASN A 58 2.14 3.17 -16.56
CA ASN A 58 2.16 2.80 -15.15
C ASN A 58 1.01 3.47 -14.38
N ASN A 59 -0.21 3.04 -14.68
CA ASN A 59 -1.46 3.60 -14.15
C ASN A 59 -2.35 2.57 -13.44
N LYS A 60 -1.76 1.51 -12.90
CA LYS A 60 -2.51 0.44 -12.22
C LYS A 60 -1.85 0.06 -10.92
N ILE A 61 -2.68 -0.24 -9.95
CA ILE A 61 -2.23 -0.90 -8.73
C ILE A 61 -1.95 -2.37 -9.06
N THR A 62 -0.82 -2.90 -8.60
CA THR A 62 -0.42 -4.29 -8.87
C THR A 62 -0.15 -5.05 -7.59
N LEU A 63 -0.48 -6.34 -7.59
CA LEU A 63 -0.03 -7.32 -6.59
C LEU A 63 1.15 -8.07 -7.18
N ASN A 64 2.34 -7.82 -6.67
CA ASN A 64 3.60 -8.29 -7.25
C ASN A 64 4.02 -9.66 -6.73
N SER A 65 3.68 -9.98 -5.48
CA SER A 65 3.97 -11.27 -4.86
C SER A 65 3.01 -11.57 -3.71
N ALA A 66 2.93 -12.85 -3.34
CA ALA A 66 2.22 -13.36 -2.18
C ALA A 66 2.94 -14.62 -1.64
N PRO A 67 2.81 -14.96 -0.34
CA PRO A 67 3.56 -16.06 0.26
C PRO A 67 3.01 -17.46 -0.08
N ASP A 68 3.91 -18.44 -0.19
CA ASP A 68 3.57 -19.84 0.07
C ASP A 68 3.77 -20.17 1.55
N ILE A 69 3.05 -21.18 2.03
CA ILE A 69 2.99 -21.55 3.44
C ILE A 69 3.11 -23.07 3.56
N ASP A 70 4.05 -23.54 4.37
CA ASP A 70 4.23 -24.96 4.68
C ASP A 70 4.11 -25.19 6.18
N PHE A 71 3.26 -26.15 6.57
CA PHE A 71 3.10 -26.60 7.96
C PHE A 71 3.90 -27.87 8.27
N GLY A 72 4.60 -28.42 7.29
CA GLY A 72 5.37 -29.64 7.39
C GLY A 72 4.48 -30.87 7.63
N VAL A 73 4.98 -31.81 8.43
CA VAL A 73 4.28 -33.05 8.74
C VAL A 73 3.68 -32.97 10.14
N LEU A 74 2.34 -32.96 10.20
CA LEU A 74 1.60 -32.92 11.45
C LEU A 74 1.11 -34.32 11.86
N LYS A 75 1.19 -34.63 13.16
CA LYS A 75 0.72 -35.90 13.71
C LYS A 75 -0.74 -35.80 14.12
N ILE A 76 -1.60 -36.54 13.43
CA ILE A 76 -3.02 -36.68 13.78
C ILE A 76 -3.23 -37.69 14.92
N GLY A 77 -4.43 -37.67 15.52
CA GLY A 77 -4.82 -38.52 16.66
C GLY A 77 -5.59 -37.74 17.75
N LYS A 78 -5.49 -36.42 17.71
CA LYS A 78 -6.32 -35.43 18.42
C LYS A 78 -6.52 -34.22 17.51
N ALA A 79 -7.37 -33.27 17.94
CA ALA A 79 -7.49 -32.00 17.24
C ALA A 79 -6.16 -31.25 17.34
N ILE A 80 -5.78 -30.59 16.24
CA ILE A 80 -4.64 -29.67 16.16
C ILE A 80 -5.23 -28.27 16.15
N SER A 81 -4.70 -27.38 16.98
CA SER A 81 -5.13 -25.98 17.04
C SER A 81 -3.92 -25.10 17.28
N GLY A 82 -3.86 -23.98 16.57
CA GLY A 82 -2.80 -22.98 16.64
C GLY A 82 -1.45 -23.51 16.15
N GLN A 83 -1.41 -24.48 15.25
CA GLN A 83 -0.13 -25.00 14.77
C GLN A 83 0.51 -23.98 13.83
N GLU A 84 1.63 -23.40 14.25
CA GLU A 84 2.41 -22.45 13.45
C GLU A 84 2.97 -23.10 12.18
N ALA A 85 3.11 -22.28 11.13
CA ALA A 85 3.80 -22.66 9.92
C ALA A 85 5.26 -23.01 10.22
N THR A 86 5.83 -23.92 9.42
CA THR A 86 7.27 -24.20 9.43
C THR A 86 8.01 -23.24 8.50
N THR A 87 7.39 -22.85 7.37
CA THR A 87 7.96 -21.87 6.45
C THR A 87 6.88 -20.94 5.89
N VAL A 88 7.32 -19.71 5.59
CA VAL A 88 6.60 -18.70 4.82
C VAL A 88 7.63 -18.11 3.84
N SER A 89 7.50 -18.38 2.54
CA SER A 89 8.61 -18.21 1.57
C SER A 89 8.72 -16.82 0.94
N ASP A 90 7.69 -15.97 1.06
CA ASP A 90 7.60 -14.66 0.39
C ASP A 90 6.78 -13.65 1.22
N THR A 91 6.47 -12.49 0.62
CA THR A 91 5.67 -11.42 1.24
C THR A 91 4.57 -10.95 0.30
N VAL A 92 3.50 -10.36 0.85
CA VAL A 92 2.50 -9.67 0.04
C VAL A 92 3.07 -8.32 -0.36
N LYS A 93 3.28 -8.09 -1.66
CA LYS A 93 3.83 -6.83 -2.19
C LYS A 93 2.84 -6.14 -3.12
N VAL A 94 2.52 -4.88 -2.83
CA VAL A 94 1.61 -4.07 -3.63
C VAL A 94 2.31 -2.80 -4.10
N SER A 95 2.16 -2.47 -5.38
CA SER A 95 2.62 -1.20 -5.95
C SER A 95 1.43 -0.35 -6.34
N ASN A 96 1.39 0.89 -5.88
CA ASN A 96 0.41 1.89 -6.26
C ASN A 96 1.11 3.14 -6.83
N PRO A 97 1.06 3.37 -8.16
CA PRO A 97 1.87 4.40 -8.83
C PRO A 97 1.31 5.84 -8.70
N GLY A 98 0.44 6.11 -7.73
CA GLY A 98 -0.18 7.43 -7.55
C GLY A 98 -1.70 7.46 -7.63
N ILE A 99 -2.36 6.30 -7.63
CA ILE A 99 -3.82 6.21 -7.71
C ILE A 99 -4.40 6.43 -6.30
N ASP A 100 -5.27 7.42 -6.16
CA ASP A 100 -5.85 7.84 -4.88
C ASP A 100 -7.08 7.02 -4.44
N SER A 101 -7.54 6.09 -5.27
CA SER A 101 -8.62 5.18 -4.91
C SER A 101 -8.17 4.14 -3.89
N GLY A 102 -9.10 3.72 -3.04
CA GLY A 102 -8.85 2.64 -2.08
C GLY A 102 -8.64 1.30 -2.78
N TRP A 103 -7.93 0.39 -2.13
CA TRP A 103 -7.65 -0.96 -2.63
C TRP A 103 -7.56 -1.97 -1.50
N SER A 104 -7.76 -3.25 -1.82
CA SER A 104 -7.60 -4.36 -0.87
C SER A 104 -7.06 -5.60 -1.57
N VAL A 105 -6.13 -6.29 -0.90
CA VAL A 105 -5.73 -7.65 -1.23
C VAL A 105 -6.58 -8.59 -0.41
N LEU A 106 -7.23 -9.55 -1.08
CA LEU A 106 -7.99 -10.62 -0.48
C LEU A 106 -7.22 -11.93 -0.60
N VAL A 107 -7.32 -12.78 0.42
CA VAL A 107 -6.85 -14.17 0.40
C VAL A 107 -8.03 -15.12 0.54
N GLN A 108 -8.04 -16.17 -0.26
CA GLN A 108 -9.01 -17.26 -0.19
C GLN A 108 -8.28 -18.60 -0.17
N THR A 109 -8.58 -19.43 0.82
CA THR A 109 -8.01 -20.78 0.93
C THR A 109 -8.91 -21.78 0.21
N GLY A 110 -8.36 -22.56 -0.71
CA GLY A 110 -9.07 -23.65 -1.36
C GLY A 110 -9.27 -24.88 -0.47
N SER A 111 -9.88 -25.93 -1.03
CA SER A 111 -9.96 -27.23 -0.36
C SER A 111 -8.57 -27.84 -0.20
N PHE A 112 -8.32 -28.44 0.96
CA PHE A 112 -7.12 -29.23 1.21
C PHE A 112 -7.30 -30.65 0.68
N ASP A 113 -7.02 -30.82 -0.61
CA ASP A 113 -7.16 -32.10 -1.31
C ASP A 113 -5.82 -32.84 -1.41
N GLY A 114 -5.87 -34.16 -1.50
CA GLY A 114 -4.67 -34.97 -1.52
C GLY A 114 -4.93 -36.47 -1.53
N THR A 115 -3.99 -37.23 -0.97
CA THR A 115 -4.01 -38.70 -1.00
C THR A 115 -3.82 -39.27 0.40
N ALA A 116 -4.70 -40.17 0.82
CA ALA A 116 -4.57 -40.85 2.10
C ALA A 116 -3.39 -41.85 2.09
N THR A 117 -2.79 -42.11 3.25
CA THR A 117 -1.68 -43.10 3.37
C THR A 117 -2.10 -44.50 2.95
N ALA A 118 -3.38 -44.86 3.15
CA ALA A 118 -3.94 -46.13 2.69
C ALA A 118 -4.20 -46.18 1.17
N GLY A 119 -3.94 -45.08 0.46
CA GLY A 119 -4.22 -44.90 -0.97
C GLY A 119 -5.59 -44.23 -1.22
N GLY A 120 -5.72 -43.61 -2.40
CA GLY A 120 -6.94 -42.95 -2.86
C GLY A 120 -7.03 -41.47 -2.51
N ALA A 121 -7.88 -40.74 -3.26
CA ALA A 121 -8.12 -39.32 -3.05
C ALA A 121 -8.79 -39.07 -1.69
N ALA A 122 -8.39 -37.99 -1.02
CA ALA A 122 -8.93 -37.57 0.27
C ALA A 122 -8.90 -36.05 0.39
N THR A 123 -9.78 -35.51 1.25
CA THR A 123 -9.87 -34.07 1.55
C THR A 123 -9.80 -33.89 3.07
N LEU A 124 -8.99 -32.94 3.56
CA LEU A 124 -9.03 -32.53 4.96
C LEU A 124 -10.29 -31.70 5.23
N LYS A 125 -11.02 -32.08 6.27
CA LYS A 125 -12.30 -31.49 6.64
C LYS A 125 -12.14 -30.53 7.80
N GLY A 126 -12.84 -29.41 7.70
CA GLY A 126 -12.95 -28.41 8.77
C GLY A 126 -11.65 -27.70 9.10
N VAL A 127 -10.71 -27.65 8.14
CA VAL A 127 -9.47 -26.91 8.28
C VAL A 127 -9.75 -25.41 8.27
N VAL A 128 -9.11 -24.68 9.17
CA VAL A 128 -9.11 -23.22 9.16
C VAL A 128 -7.66 -22.73 9.15
N LEU A 129 -7.36 -21.82 8.23
CA LEU A 129 -6.07 -21.15 8.14
C LEU A 129 -6.20 -19.75 8.72
N HIS A 130 -5.34 -19.43 9.68
CA HIS A 130 -5.36 -18.16 10.39
C HIS A 130 -4.14 -17.33 10.01
N PHE A 131 -4.35 -16.05 9.74
CA PHE A 131 -3.32 -15.04 9.59
C PHE A 131 -3.50 -13.96 10.66
N THR A 132 -2.44 -13.57 11.34
CA THR A 132 -2.39 -12.28 12.05
C THR A 132 -2.24 -11.14 11.03
N PRO A 133 -2.36 -9.86 11.43
CA PRO A 133 -2.11 -8.73 10.53
C PRO A 133 -0.70 -8.68 9.90
N GLY A 134 0.28 -9.40 10.45
CA GLY A 134 1.69 -9.28 10.06
C GLY A 134 2.27 -7.88 10.28
N THR A 135 3.43 -7.62 9.68
CA THR A 135 4.10 -6.30 9.70
C THR A 135 4.02 -5.66 8.32
N VAL A 136 3.50 -4.43 8.24
CA VAL A 136 3.44 -3.65 7.00
C VAL A 136 4.54 -2.59 7.00
N THR A 137 5.32 -2.54 5.93
CA THR A 137 6.37 -1.55 5.70
C THR A 137 6.24 -0.92 4.32
N ALA A 138 6.66 0.33 4.22
CA ALA A 138 6.82 1.04 2.96
C ALA A 138 8.26 0.91 2.47
N ASP A 139 8.49 0.96 1.15
CA ASP A 139 9.83 1.23 0.62
C ASP A 139 10.34 2.62 1.08
N SER A 140 11.66 2.75 1.16
CA SER A 140 12.42 3.90 1.67
C SER A 140 12.13 5.24 0.98
N GLU A 141 11.54 5.23 -0.21
CA GLU A 141 11.19 6.43 -0.97
C GLU A 141 9.69 6.79 -0.91
N ASN A 142 8.87 6.02 -0.17
CA ASN A 142 7.45 6.30 -0.05
C ASN A 142 7.13 7.42 0.93
N ALA A 143 6.36 8.39 0.46
CA ALA A 143 5.79 9.46 1.26
C ALA A 143 4.35 9.17 1.75
N GLY A 144 3.72 8.10 1.26
CA GLY A 144 2.32 7.78 1.53
C GLY A 144 2.09 7.07 2.88
N ASP A 145 0.87 7.23 3.40
CA ASP A 145 0.42 6.50 4.59
C ASP A 145 0.38 4.99 4.32
N LEU A 146 0.74 4.20 5.34
CA LEU A 146 0.78 2.74 5.24
C LEU A 146 -0.64 2.14 5.05
N PRO A 147 -0.79 1.10 4.22
CA PRO A 147 -1.97 0.25 4.25
C PRO A 147 -2.04 -0.53 5.58
N ILE A 148 -3.22 -1.05 5.87
CA ILE A 148 -3.52 -1.77 7.12
C ILE A 148 -3.61 -3.26 6.82
N GLY A 149 -2.80 -4.05 7.53
CA GLY A 149 -2.94 -5.50 7.59
C GLY A 149 -4.10 -5.92 8.49
N THR A 150 -4.78 -7.00 8.14
CA THR A 150 -5.96 -7.50 8.87
C THR A 150 -5.80 -8.95 9.27
N LYS A 151 -6.33 -9.31 10.45
CA LYS A 151 -6.45 -10.71 10.86
C LYS A 151 -7.43 -11.42 9.93
N VAL A 152 -7.07 -12.61 9.47
CA VAL A 152 -7.91 -13.44 8.60
C VAL A 152 -8.10 -14.82 9.22
N ASP A 153 -9.33 -15.30 9.20
CA ASP A 153 -9.69 -16.70 9.50
C ASP A 153 -10.25 -17.30 8.20
N SER A 154 -9.38 -17.81 7.33
CA SER A 154 -9.76 -18.30 6.01
C SER A 154 -10.26 -19.74 6.09
N ASN A 155 -11.52 -19.93 5.71
CA ASN A 155 -12.24 -21.21 5.74
C ASN A 155 -12.86 -21.58 4.37
N GLY A 156 -12.43 -20.92 3.30
CA GLY A 156 -13.01 -21.05 1.96
C GLY A 156 -13.50 -19.74 1.37
N GLU A 157 -13.79 -18.73 2.19
CA GLU A 157 -14.23 -17.41 1.71
C GLU A 157 -13.04 -16.47 1.49
N ALA A 158 -13.15 -15.59 0.49
CA ALA A 158 -12.17 -14.53 0.26
C ALA A 158 -12.29 -13.48 1.37
N GLN A 159 -11.18 -13.16 2.03
CA GLN A 159 -11.13 -12.21 3.14
C GLN A 159 -10.02 -11.18 2.91
N PRO A 160 -10.25 -9.90 3.27
CA PRO A 160 -9.21 -8.88 3.16
C PRO A 160 -8.06 -9.19 4.12
N ILE A 161 -6.83 -9.14 3.62
CA ILE A 161 -5.59 -9.36 4.40
C ILE A 161 -4.71 -8.11 4.47
N LEU A 162 -4.83 -7.23 3.46
CA LEU A 162 -4.17 -5.94 3.36
C LEU A 162 -5.11 -4.97 2.66
N GLY A 163 -5.12 -3.71 3.06
CA GLY A 163 -5.87 -2.70 2.30
C GLY A 163 -5.54 -1.28 2.66
N ALA A 164 -5.88 -0.39 1.75
CA ALA A 164 -5.77 1.06 1.89
C ALA A 164 -7.12 1.71 1.61
N VAL A 165 -7.48 2.70 2.41
CA VAL A 165 -8.61 3.58 2.09
C VAL A 165 -8.15 4.64 1.09
N ALA A 166 -9.10 5.33 0.45
CA ALA A 166 -8.78 6.39 -0.50
C ALA A 166 -7.83 7.44 0.12
N GLY A 167 -6.84 7.88 -0.65
CA GLY A 167 -5.78 8.80 -0.23
C GLY A 167 -4.65 8.17 0.60
N THR A 168 -4.71 6.87 0.92
CA THR A 168 -3.66 6.12 1.63
C THR A 168 -3.10 5.00 0.74
N GLY A 169 -2.00 4.38 1.14
CA GLY A 169 -1.44 3.25 0.41
C GLY A 169 -1.03 3.61 -1.02
N ILE A 170 -0.47 4.81 -1.21
CA ILE A 170 0.16 5.27 -2.46
C ILE A 170 1.67 5.04 -2.34
N GLY A 171 2.24 4.30 -3.29
CA GLY A 171 3.62 3.82 -3.25
C GLY A 171 3.75 2.29 -3.20
N ASP A 172 4.94 1.82 -2.82
CA ASP A 172 5.30 0.40 -2.74
C ASP A 172 5.27 -0.17 -1.32
N PHE A 173 4.39 -1.12 -1.05
CA PHE A 173 4.19 -1.68 0.29
C PHE A 173 4.49 -3.16 0.34
N THR A 174 5.05 -3.59 1.46
CA THR A 174 5.32 -4.99 1.78
C THR A 174 4.63 -5.34 3.09
N GLN A 175 3.79 -6.38 3.08
CA GLN A 175 3.29 -7.04 4.28
C GLN A 175 4.02 -8.37 4.46
N LYS A 176 4.74 -8.48 5.58
CA LYS A 176 5.44 -9.70 5.99
C LYS A 176 4.67 -10.42 7.08
N HIS A 177 4.48 -11.72 6.89
CA HIS A 177 4.03 -12.65 7.94
C HIS A 177 5.23 -13.53 8.31
N GLU A 178 5.56 -13.61 9.60
CA GLU A 178 6.48 -14.62 10.11
C GLU A 178 5.76 -15.96 10.27
N THR A 179 6.50 -17.04 10.56
CA THR A 179 5.90 -18.37 10.77
C THR A 179 4.87 -18.40 11.91
N SER A 180 5.08 -17.60 12.95
CA SER A 180 4.15 -17.45 14.07
C SER A 180 2.89 -16.64 13.73
N ASP A 181 2.90 -15.90 12.62
CA ASP A 181 1.75 -15.12 12.17
C ASP A 181 0.74 -15.96 11.38
N VAL A 182 1.11 -17.19 11.02
CA VAL A 182 0.25 -18.10 10.26
C VAL A 182 0.08 -19.41 11.00
N THR A 183 -1.15 -19.73 11.39
CA THR A 183 -1.47 -20.97 12.11
C THR A 183 -2.58 -21.77 11.44
N ILE A 184 -2.57 -23.09 11.62
CA ILE A 184 -3.60 -24.00 11.10
C ILE A 184 -4.31 -24.75 12.23
N ASP A 185 -5.63 -24.84 12.10
CA ASP A 185 -6.50 -25.65 12.95
C ASP A 185 -7.04 -26.83 12.14
N ILE A 186 -6.92 -28.04 12.68
CA ILE A 186 -7.39 -29.29 12.05
C ILE A 186 -8.19 -30.10 13.08
N PRO A 187 -9.51 -30.29 12.88
CA PRO A 187 -10.32 -31.07 13.81
C PRO A 187 -10.03 -32.56 13.71
N GLN A 188 -10.51 -33.31 14.73
CA GLN A 188 -10.47 -34.78 14.70
C GLN A 188 -11.37 -35.35 13.58
N GLY A 189 -11.10 -36.59 13.18
CA GLY A 189 -11.87 -37.30 12.16
C GLY A 189 -11.28 -37.24 10.75
N ASN A 190 -10.11 -36.62 10.60
CA ASN A 190 -9.30 -36.67 9.38
C ASN A 190 -8.38 -37.91 9.38
N VAL A 191 -8.01 -38.38 8.19
CA VAL A 191 -7.11 -39.54 8.01
C VAL A 191 -5.69 -39.09 7.69
N ALA A 192 -4.71 -39.97 7.89
CA ALA A 192 -3.32 -39.67 7.55
C ALA A 192 -3.17 -39.60 6.02
N GLY A 193 -2.36 -38.66 5.53
CA GLY A 193 -2.16 -38.42 4.11
C GLY A 193 -1.32 -37.17 3.86
N THR A 194 -1.13 -36.85 2.58
CA THR A 194 -0.52 -35.59 2.13
C THR A 194 -1.61 -34.75 1.49
N TYR A 195 -1.74 -33.50 1.90
CA TYR A 195 -2.80 -32.59 1.48
C TYR A 195 -2.23 -31.24 1.09
N GLN A 196 -2.84 -30.59 0.11
CA GLN A 196 -2.48 -29.26 -0.35
C GLN A 196 -3.74 -28.47 -0.67
N ALA A 197 -3.72 -27.18 -0.38
CA ALA A 197 -4.72 -26.22 -0.85
C ALA A 197 -4.02 -25.12 -1.64
N ASN A 198 -4.69 -24.61 -2.68
CA ASN A 198 -4.26 -23.38 -3.33
C ASN A 198 -4.74 -22.17 -2.52
N LEU A 199 -3.85 -21.20 -2.31
CA LEU A 199 -4.23 -19.88 -1.84
C LEU A 199 -4.44 -18.97 -3.03
N THR A 200 -5.63 -18.40 -3.16
CA THR A 200 -5.97 -17.45 -4.20
C THR A 200 -5.87 -16.04 -3.64
N TRP A 201 -4.99 -15.24 -4.23
CA TRP A 201 -4.78 -13.85 -3.84
C TRP A 201 -5.37 -12.93 -4.90
N THR A 202 -6.23 -12.00 -4.49
CA THR A 202 -6.93 -11.10 -5.40
C THR A 202 -6.70 -9.66 -4.98
N LEU A 203 -6.16 -8.83 -5.87
CA LEU A 203 -6.21 -7.39 -5.71
C LEU A 203 -7.56 -6.87 -6.21
N SER A 204 -8.29 -6.17 -5.34
CA SER A 204 -9.55 -5.51 -5.65
C SER A 204 -9.41 -4.01 -5.36
N ASN A 205 -9.76 -3.19 -6.34
CA ASN A 205 -9.89 -1.75 -6.14
C ASN A 205 -11.28 -1.46 -5.57
N ALA A 206 -11.38 -0.57 -4.58
CA ALA A 206 -12.67 0.00 -4.21
C ALA A 206 -13.26 0.63 -5.48
N PRO A 207 -14.55 0.38 -5.80
CA PRO A 207 -15.15 0.97 -6.99
C PRO A 207 -15.00 2.48 -6.96
N SER A 208 -14.55 3.03 -8.09
CA SER A 208 -14.50 4.46 -8.39
C SER A 208 -15.88 5.10 -8.30
#